data_AF-X1SN83-F1
#
_entry.id   AF-X1SN83-F1
#
_cell.length_a   1.000
_cell.length_b   1.000
_cell.length_c   1.000
_cell.angle_alpha   90.00
_cell.angle_beta   90.00
_cell.angle_gamma   90.00
#
_symmetry.space_group_name_H-M   'P 1'
#
loop_
_entity.id
_entity.type
_entity.pdbx_description
1 polymer ?
#
loop_
_entity_poly.entity_id
_entity_poly.type
_entity_poly.pdbx_seq_one_letter_code
_entity_poly.pdbx_strand_id
1 'polypeptide(L)' 'MTIDMAINELEAEANSPRYNSNLPRRVAIKLGIEALKEIRYLQRMDADFKDYILPGETE' A
#
# COMPACT_ATOMS: atom_id res chain seq x y z
N MET A 1 8.42 -9.85 -2.50
CA MET A 1 7.09 -9.51 -1.95
C MET A 1 6.88 -8.02 -2.18
N THR A 2 5.84 -7.60 -2.92
CA THR A 2 5.61 -6.18 -3.25
C THR A 2 4.48 -5.59 -2.41
N ILE A 3 4.47 -4.27 -2.21
CA ILE A 3 3.38 -3.57 -1.50
C ILE A 3 2.02 -3.78 -2.19
N ASP A 4 2.01 -3.92 -3.52
CA ASP A 4 0.78 -4.21 -4.26
C ASP A 4 0.18 -5.59 -3.92
N MET A 5 1.02 -6.61 -3.69
CA MET A 5 0.54 -7.92 -3.22
C MET A 5 -0.12 -7.81 -1.84
N ALA A 6 0.50 -7.06 -0.91
CA ALA A 6 -0.03 -6.88 0.43
C ALA A 6 -1.37 -6.11 0.43
N ILE A 7 -1.52 -5.09 -0.43
CA ILE A 7 -2.79 -4.38 -0.60
C ILE A 7 -3.87 -5.35 -1.10
N ASN A 8 -3.58 -6.14 -2.13
CA ASN A 8 -4.55 -7.08 -2.71
C ASN A 8 -5.00 -8.17 -1.71
N GLU A 9 -4.07 -8.71 -0.93
CA GLU A 9 -4.37 -9.70 0.11
C GLU A 9 -5.27 -9.12 1.21
N LEU A 10 -4.96 -7.90 1.68
CA LEU A 10 -5.76 -7.24 2.70
C LEU A 10 -7.14 -6.81 2.17
N GLU A 11 -7.25 -6.42 0.91
CA GLU A 11 -8.55 -6.13 0.27
C GLU A 11 -9.40 -7.39 0.14
N ALA A 12 -8.81 -8.52 -0.27
CA ALA A 12 -9.49 -9.81 -0.28
C ALA A 12 -9.92 -10.23 1.13
N GLU A 13 -9.07 -9.99 2.13
CA GLU A 13 -9.39 -10.29 3.52
C GLU A 13 -10.50 -9.39 4.07
N ALA A 14 -10.49 -8.08 3.76
CA ALA A 14 -11.52 -7.13 4.18
C ALA A 14 -12.92 -7.48 3.67
N ASN A 15 -13.00 -8.07 2.47
CA ASN A 15 -14.24 -8.48 1.82
C ASN A 15 -14.67 -9.92 2.17
N SER A 16 -13.87 -10.64 2.96
CA SER A 16 -14.20 -12.00 3.38
C SER A 16 -15.39 -12.01 4.36
N PRO A 17 -16.36 -12.92 4.19
CA PRO A 17 -17.50 -13.07 5.11
C PRO A 17 -17.09 -13.27 6.58
N ARG A 18 -15.88 -13.80 6.81
CA ARG A 18 -15.31 -14.05 8.15
C ARG A 18 -15.21 -12.79 9.01
N TYR A 19 -15.14 -11.60 8.39
CA TYR A 19 -14.95 -10.34 9.10
C TYR A 19 -16.18 -9.43 9.07
N ASN A 20 -17.28 -9.84 8.44
CA ASN A 20 -18.52 -9.07 8.38
C ASN A 20 -19.11 -8.76 9.76
N SER A 21 -18.92 -9.66 10.73
CA SER A 21 -19.41 -9.51 12.12
C SER A 21 -18.42 -8.78 13.05
N ASN A 22 -17.19 -8.49 12.62
CA ASN A 22 -16.17 -7.87 13.47
C ASN A 22 -15.76 -6.49 12.92
N LEU A 23 -16.56 -5.48 13.29
CA LEU A 23 -16.36 -4.09 12.87
C LEU A 23 -14.96 -3.55 13.22
N PRO A 24 -14.42 -3.71 14.45
CA PRO A 24 -13.06 -3.27 14.77
C PRO A 24 -11.99 -3.87 13.84
N ARG A 25 -12.09 -5.15 13.53
CA ARG A 25 -11.13 -5.82 12.64
C ARG A 25 -11.22 -5.31 11.20
N ARG A 26 -12.42 -5.07 10.68
CA ARG A 26 -12.61 -4.44 9.36
C ARG A 26 -12.01 -3.03 9.30
N VAL A 27 -12.19 -2.24 10.35
CA VAL A 27 -11.62 -0.89 10.44
C VAL A 27 -10.08 -0.96 10.43
N ALA A 28 -9.50 -1.87 11.20
CA ALA A 28 -8.04 -2.07 11.23
C ALA A 28 -7.47 -2.48 9.86
N ILE A 29 -8.12 -3.43 9.17
CA ILE A 29 -7.69 -3.87 7.83
C ILE A 29 -7.76 -2.70 6.84
N LYS A 30 -8.85 -1.90 6.86
CA LYS A 30 -8.97 -0.72 6.00
C LYS A 30 -7.90 0.34 6.28
N LEU A 31 -7.61 0.62 7.55
CA LEU A 31 -6.52 1.53 7.92
C LEU A 31 -5.17 1.02 7.42
N GLY A 32 -4.93 -0.29 7.50
CA GLY A 32 -3.72 -0.92 6.96
C GLY A 32 -3.59 -0.76 5.44
N ILE A 33 -4.70 -0.93 4.70
CA ILE A 33 -4.74 -0.71 3.25
C ILE A 33 -4.40 0.74 2.90
N GLU A 34 -5.01 1.72 3.58
CA GLU A 34 -4.74 3.14 3.33
C GLU A 34 -3.28 3.49 3.64
N ALA A 35 -2.72 2.98 4.75
CA ALA A 35 -1.30 3.17 5.07
C ALA A 35 -0.36 2.62 3.97
N LEU A 36 -0.67 1.44 3.42
CA LEU A 36 0.12 0.86 2.33
C LEU A 36 0.02 1.67 1.03
N LYS A 37 -1.15 2.25 0.74
CA LYS A 37 -1.32 3.14 -0.43
C LYS A 37 -0.46 4.40 -0.30
N GLU A 38 -0.40 5.00 0.89
CA GLU A 38 0.46 6.16 1.16
C GLU A 38 1.95 5.82 1.03
N ILE A 39 2.37 4.67 1.58
CA ILE A 39 3.77 4.20 1.41
C ILE A 39 4.09 4.02 -0.08
N ARG A 40 3.19 3.38 -0.86
CA ARG A 40 3.37 3.21 -2.30
C ARG A 40 3.44 4.55 -3.03
N TYR A 41 2.63 5.54 -2.62
CA TYR A 41 2.68 6.89 -3.19
C TYR A 41 4.04 7.55 -2.94
N LEU A 42 4.53 7.52 -1.70
CA LEU A 42 5.84 8.08 -1.34
C LEU A 42 7.00 7.39 -2.07
N GLN A 43 6.95 6.07 -2.26
CA GLN A 43 7.95 5.34 -3.04
C GLN A 43 7.98 5.76 -4.51
N ARG A 44 6.82 6.01 -5.12
CA ARG A 44 6.75 6.56 -6.49
C ARG A 44 7.31 7.97 -6.53
N MET A 45 6.96 8.82 -5.58
CA MET A 45 7.52 10.17 -5.50
C MET A 45 9.05 10.18 -5.34
N ASP A 46 9.61 9.28 -4.53
CA ASP A 46 11.07 9.17 -4.37
C ASP A 46 11.75 8.70 -5.66
N ALA A 47 11.15 7.76 -6.39
CA ALA A 47 11.63 7.33 -7.70
C ALA A 47 11.58 8.46 -8.73
N ASP A 48 10.43 9.12 -8.86
CA ASP A 48 10.23 10.25 -9.77
C ASP A 48 11.17 11.42 -9.43
N PHE A 49 11.43 11.67 -8.14
CA PHE A 49 12.35 12.70 -7.67
C PHE A 49 13.79 12.42 -8.09
N LYS A 50 14.26 11.17 -7.91
CA LYS A 50 15.61 10.76 -8.30
C LYS A 50 15.82 10.88 -9.80
N ASP A 51 14.83 10.49 -10.60
CA ASP A 51 14.87 10.61 -12.05
C ASP A 51 14.91 12.08 -12.53
N TYR A 52 14.27 13.01 -11.81
CA TYR A 52 14.19 14.42 -12.20
C TYR A 52 15.39 15.27 -11.74
N ILE A 53 15.94 15.03 -10.54
CA ILE A 53 16.96 15.90 -9.94
C ILE A 53 18.38 15.36 -10.08
N LEU A 54 18.54 14.04 -10.25
CA LEU A 54 19.85 13.42 -10.51
C LEU A 54 19.88 12.72 -11.88
N PRO A 55 19.60 13.41 -13.00
CA PRO A 55 19.73 12.80 -14.32
C PRO A 55 21.23 12.60 -14.63
N GLY A 56 21.77 11.42 -14.31
CA GLY A 56 23.15 11.04 -14.61
C GLY A 56 24.00 10.45 -13.48
N GLU A 57 23.48 10.28 -12.26
CA GLU A 57 24.16 9.50 -11.20
C GLU A 57 23.79 8.00 -11.21
N THR A 58 23.16 7.55 -12.30
CA THR A 58 22.84 6.15 -12.60
C THR A 58 23.80 5.58 -13.66
N GLU A 59 25.10 5.59 -13.37
CA GLU A 59 26.09 4.71 -14.01
C GLU A 59 26.94 4.00 -12.93
#